data_AF-A0A558GXP2-F1
#
_entry.id   AF-A0A558GXP2-F1
#
_cell.length_a   1.000
_cell.length_b   1.000
_cell.length_c   1.000
_cell.angle_alpha   90.00
_cell.angle_beta   90.00
_cell.angle_gamma   90.00
#
_symmetry.space_group_name_H-M   'P 1'
#
loop_
_entity.id
_entity.type
_entity.pdbx_description
1 polymer ?
#
loop_
_entity_poly.entity_id
_entity_poly.type
_entity_poly.pdbx_seq_one_letter_code
_entity_poly.pdbx_strand_id
1 'polypeptide(L)'
;MTDLHFTKAHAAAVLRFEIGTFSEETPLHGYTEAEYQTFARRLSYLIDADVHWVTIEDAWQAFQDLVAVANCTHEDINLNRSGSIDNRQELTERIESKLAEDIRHILERSSFRAHWELAA
;
A
#
# COMPACT_ATOMS: atom_id res chain seq x y z
N MET A 1 18.89 -10.86 25.97
CA MET A 1 18.09 -9.66 25.71
C MET A 1 17.95 -9.60 24.20
N THR A 2 16.78 -9.95 23.66
CA THR A 2 16.57 -9.92 22.20
C THR A 2 16.47 -8.45 21.81
N ASP A 3 17.45 -7.98 21.05
CA ASP A 3 17.51 -6.61 20.59
C ASP A 3 16.33 -6.39 19.62
N LEU A 4 15.35 -5.59 20.04
CA LEU A 4 14.11 -5.34 19.29
C LEU A 4 14.43 -4.33 18.18
N HIS A 5 14.97 -4.82 17.06
CA HIS A 5 15.27 -3.98 15.91
C HIS A 5 14.03 -3.77 15.03
N PHE A 6 13.77 -2.51 14.67
CA PHE A 6 12.80 -2.19 13.63
C PHE A 6 13.36 -2.65 12.27
N THR A 7 12.65 -3.57 11.62
CA THR A 7 13.10 -4.25 10.40
C THR A 7 12.34 -3.73 9.18
N LYS A 8 12.83 -4.02 7.97
CA LYS A 8 12.10 -3.77 6.72
C LYS A 8 10.71 -4.42 6.71
N ALA A 9 10.56 -5.60 7.32
CA ALA A 9 9.28 -6.27 7.44
C ALA A 9 8.31 -5.51 8.38
N HIS A 10 8.83 -4.95 9.48
CA HIS A 10 8.03 -4.09 10.36
C HIS A 10 7.63 -2.79 9.67
N ALA A 11 8.54 -2.14 8.95
CA ALA A 11 8.24 -0.94 8.16
C ALA A 11 7.18 -1.21 7.08
N ALA A 12 7.31 -2.31 6.34
CA ALA A 12 6.31 -2.73 5.35
C ALA A 12 4.94 -2.99 5.98
N ALA A 13 4.88 -3.61 7.16
CA ALA A 13 3.64 -3.84 7.88
C ALA A 13 2.98 -2.53 8.34
N VAL A 14 3.77 -1.58 8.84
CA VAL A 14 3.28 -0.23 9.21
C VAL A 14 2.73 0.49 7.99
N LEU A 15 3.49 0.53 6.88
CA LEU A 15 3.02 1.14 5.63
C LEU A 15 1.72 0.51 5.14
N ARG A 16 1.64 -0.82 5.11
CA ARG A 16 0.43 -1.54 4.69
C ARG A 16 -0.78 -1.15 5.54
N PHE A 17 -0.60 -1.14 6.86
CA PHE A 17 -1.67 -0.81 7.80
C PHE A 17 -2.15 0.64 7.61
N GLU A 18 -1.22 1.59 7.63
CA GLU A 18 -1.55 3.02 7.56
C GLU A 18 -2.14 3.41 6.20
N ILE A 19 -1.61 2.88 5.09
CA ILE A 19 -2.16 3.13 3.75
C ILE A 19 -3.54 2.49 3.62
N GLY A 20 -3.74 1.29 4.20
CA GLY A 20 -5.04 0.64 4.27
C GLY A 20 -6.07 1.49 5.02
N THR A 21 -5.74 1.97 6.22
CA THR A 21 -6.62 2.87 6.98
C THR A 21 -6.92 4.17 6.22
N PHE A 22 -5.90 4.77 5.61
CA PHE A 22 -6.09 5.95 4.77
C PHE A 22 -7.01 5.65 3.57
N SER A 23 -6.93 4.45 2.99
CA SER A 23 -7.82 4.05 1.89
C SER A 23 -9.27 3.87 2.33
N GLU A 24 -9.54 3.42 3.56
CA GLU A 24 -10.89 3.24 4.10
C GLU A 24 -11.59 4.58 4.39
N GLU A 25 -10.81 5.60 4.74
CA GLU A 25 -11.28 6.97 5.01
C GLU A 25 -11.46 7.80 3.73
N THR A 26 -11.31 7.19 2.55
CA THR A 26 -11.29 7.89 1.26
C THR A 26 -12.56 8.72 1.05
N PRO A 27 -12.43 10.04 0.84
CA PRO A 27 -13.57 10.90 0.53
C PRO A 27 -14.11 10.62 -0.87
N LEU A 28 -15.38 10.99 -1.11
CA LEU A 28 -16.10 10.72 -2.37
C LEU A 28 -15.35 11.15 -3.66
N HIS A 29 -14.50 12.18 -3.56
CA HIS A 29 -13.75 12.74 -4.69
C HIS A 29 -12.27 12.35 -4.70
N GLY A 30 -11.86 11.41 -3.85
CA GLY A 30 -10.45 11.08 -3.63
C GLY A 30 -9.70 12.17 -2.87
N TYR A 31 -8.44 11.89 -2.56
CA TYR A 31 -7.59 12.81 -1.84
C TYR A 31 -6.93 13.84 -2.76
N THR A 32 -6.75 15.04 -2.24
CA THR A 32 -5.96 16.10 -2.86
C THR A 32 -4.47 15.83 -2.67
N GLU A 33 -3.63 16.44 -3.51
CA GLU A 33 -2.17 16.37 -3.38
C GLU A 33 -1.68 16.79 -1.97
N ALA A 34 -2.28 17.84 -1.40
CA ALA A 34 -1.92 18.33 -0.07
C ALA A 34 -2.19 17.31 1.04
N GLU A 35 -3.25 16.50 0.88
CA GLU A 35 -3.58 15.40 1.81
C GLU A 35 -2.59 14.25 1.66
N TYR A 36 -2.24 13.84 0.44
CA TYR A 36 -1.18 12.86 0.20
C TYR A 36 0.18 13.31 0.76
N GLN A 37 0.55 14.58 0.58
CA GLN A 37 1.79 15.13 1.16
C GLN A 37 1.76 15.11 2.70
N THR A 38 0.61 15.42 3.30
CA THR A 38 0.45 15.37 4.76
C THR A 38 0.58 13.95 5.27
N PHE A 39 -0.05 13.00 4.57
CA PHE A 39 0.04 11.59 4.89
C PHE A 39 1.47 11.05 4.70
N ALA A 40 2.16 11.43 3.64
CA ALA A 40 3.56 11.06 3.40
C ALA A 40 4.49 11.50 4.54
N ARG A 41 4.31 12.72 5.08
CA ARG A 41 5.08 13.18 6.26
C ARG A 41 4.79 12.35 7.50
N ARG A 42 3.53 11.93 7.71
CA ARG A 42 3.16 11.02 8.81
C ARG A 42 3.84 9.66 8.65
N LEU A 43 3.78 9.06 7.46
CA LEU A 43 4.46 7.80 7.19
C LEU A 43 5.98 7.93 7.40
N SER A 44 6.57 9.02 6.93
CA SER A 44 8.00 9.30 7.09
C SER A 44 8.42 9.33 8.55
N TYR A 45 7.61 9.95 9.41
CA TYR A 45 7.84 9.95 10.85
C TYR A 45 7.72 8.55 11.47
N LEU A 46 6.76 7.74 11.03
CA LEU A 46 6.53 6.40 11.57
C LEU A 46 7.63 5.40 11.23
N ILE A 47 8.23 5.52 10.04
CA ILE A 47 9.28 4.60 9.59
C ILE A 47 10.69 5.20 9.60
N ASP A 48 10.84 6.45 10.05
CA ASP A 48 12.12 7.19 10.06
C ASP A 48 12.83 7.18 8.69
N ALA A 49 12.08 7.41 7.61
CA ALA A 49 12.59 7.49 6.24
C ALA A 49 11.77 8.47 5.39
N ASP A 50 12.36 9.05 4.35
CA ASP A 50 11.72 10.10 3.55
C ASP A 50 10.75 9.51 2.51
N VAL A 51 9.48 9.36 2.89
CA VAL A 51 8.44 8.83 2.00
C VAL A 51 7.94 9.92 1.06
N HIS A 52 8.06 9.68 -0.24
CA HIS A 52 7.58 10.60 -1.27
C HIS A 52 6.09 10.34 -1.57
N TRP A 53 5.27 11.39 -1.54
CA TRP A 53 3.81 11.28 -1.68
C TRP A 53 3.36 10.61 -3.00
N VAL A 54 4.08 10.86 -4.10
CA VAL A 54 3.82 10.24 -5.41
C VAL A 54 3.86 8.72 -5.38
N THR A 55 4.69 8.13 -4.50
CA THR A 55 4.79 6.65 -4.39
C THR A 55 3.66 6.01 -3.60
N ILE A 56 2.83 6.80 -2.91
CA ILE A 56 1.72 6.31 -2.08
C ILE A 56 0.48 6.04 -2.94
N GLU A 57 0.30 6.80 -4.02
CA GLU A 57 -0.91 6.77 -4.85
C GLU A 57 -1.17 5.37 -5.43
N ASP A 58 -0.14 4.70 -5.95
CA ASP A 58 -0.24 3.35 -6.50
C ASP A 58 -0.71 2.33 -5.43
N ALA A 59 -0.10 2.37 -4.25
CA ALA A 59 -0.47 1.50 -3.14
C ALA A 59 -1.89 1.78 -2.63
N TRP A 60 -2.30 3.05 -2.56
CA TRP A 60 -3.67 3.44 -2.20
C TRP A 60 -4.68 2.94 -3.24
N GLN A 61 -4.38 3.07 -4.53
CA GLN A 61 -5.25 2.60 -5.61
C GLN A 61 -5.43 1.07 -5.55
N ALA A 62 -4.38 0.31 -5.24
CA ALA A 62 -4.48 -1.13 -5.05
C ALA A 62 -5.46 -1.51 -3.92
N PHE A 63 -5.53 -0.73 -2.83
CA PHE A 63 -6.55 -0.93 -1.79
C PHE A 63 -7.96 -0.60 -2.28
N GLN A 64 -8.13 0.47 -3.07
CA GLN A 64 -9.43 0.77 -3.69
C GLN A 64 -9.89 -0.38 -4.59
N ASP A 65 -8.96 -0.96 -5.36
CA ASP A 65 -9.25 -2.09 -6.23
C ASP A 65 -9.66 -3.33 -5.42
N LEU A 66 -9.00 -3.62 -4.28
CA LEU A 66 -9.41 -4.71 -3.37
C LEU A 66 -10.83 -4.51 -2.83
N VAL A 67 -11.18 -3.28 -2.44
CA VAL A 67 -12.53 -2.94 -1.99
C VAL A 67 -13.53 -3.11 -3.15
N ALA A 68 -13.18 -2.67 -4.35
CA ALA A 68 -14.02 -2.84 -5.53
C ALA A 68 -14.26 -4.32 -5.87
N VAL A 69 -13.24 -5.18 -5.70
CA VAL A 69 -13.35 -6.63 -5.88
C VAL A 69 -14.27 -7.26 -4.83
N ALA A 70 -14.09 -6.89 -3.56
CA ALA A 70 -14.93 -7.36 -2.47
C ALA A 70 -16.41 -6.98 -2.66
N ASN A 71 -16.66 -5.79 -3.23
CA ASN A 71 -17.99 -5.29 -3.54
C ASN A 71 -18.54 -5.77 -4.90
N CYS A 72 -17.81 -6.61 -5.64
CA CYS A 72 -18.17 -7.07 -6.98
C CYS A 72 -18.40 -5.94 -8.01
N THR A 73 -17.68 -4.83 -7.86
CA THR A 73 -17.78 -3.62 -8.71
C THR A 73 -16.56 -3.36 -9.58
N HIS A 74 -15.47 -4.10 -9.36
CA HIS A 74 -14.25 -3.98 -10.14
C HIS A 74 -14.47 -4.36 -11.61
N GLU A 75 -13.91 -3.58 -12.55
CA GLU A 75 -14.13 -3.73 -13.99
C GLU A 75 -13.66 -5.07 -14.58
N ASP A 76 -12.56 -5.61 -14.05
CA ASP A 76 -11.99 -6.89 -14.46
C ASP A 76 -12.77 -8.13 -13.96
N ILE A 77 -13.82 -7.94 -13.15
CA ILE A 77 -14.69 -9.05 -12.76
C ILE A 77 -15.48 -9.50 -14.00
N ASN A 78 -15.38 -10.79 -14.33
CA ASN A 78 -16.03 -11.37 -15.52
C ASN A 78 -15.60 -10.74 -16.85
N LEU A 79 -14.29 -10.56 -17.10
CA LEU A 79 -13.71 -10.00 -18.34
C LEU A 79 -14.25 -10.58 -19.66
N ASN A 80 -14.79 -11.79 -19.64
CA ASN A 80 -15.42 -12.47 -20.79
C ASN A 80 -16.94 -12.27 -20.90
N ARG A 81 -17.58 -11.49 -20.00
CA ARG A 81 -19.03 -11.18 -19.94
C ARG A 81 -19.97 -12.39 -19.98
N SER A 82 -19.45 -13.61 -19.88
CA SER A 82 -20.25 -14.85 -19.91
C SER A 82 -20.84 -15.19 -18.55
N GLY A 83 -20.45 -14.49 -17.48
CA GLY A 83 -20.92 -14.70 -16.10
C GLY A 83 -20.61 -16.08 -15.54
N SER A 84 -19.73 -16.85 -16.20
CA SER A 84 -19.56 -18.28 -15.97
C SER A 84 -18.30 -18.64 -15.17
N ILE A 85 -17.36 -17.70 -14.98
CA ILE A 85 -16.13 -17.93 -14.23
C ILE A 85 -15.96 -16.79 -13.22
N ASP A 86 -16.15 -17.11 -11.95
CA ASP A 86 -15.81 -16.23 -10.85
C ASP A 86 -14.27 -16.14 -10.74
N ASN A 87 -13.71 -15.01 -11.17
CA ASN A 87 -12.27 -14.74 -11.13
C ASN A 87 -11.84 -13.88 -9.93
N ARG A 88 -12.72 -13.67 -8.93
CA ARG A 88 -12.43 -12.79 -7.79
C ARG A 88 -11.18 -13.21 -7.01
N GLN A 89 -10.99 -14.51 -6.79
CA GLN A 89 -9.82 -15.00 -6.06
C GLN A 89 -8.51 -14.65 -6.79
N GLU A 90 -8.43 -14.97 -8.09
CA GLU A 90 -7.26 -14.67 -8.92
C GLU A 90 -6.98 -13.17 -8.95
N LEU A 91 -8.04 -12.36 -9.08
CA LEU A 91 -7.93 -10.90 -9.10
C LEU A 91 -7.42 -10.34 -7.77
N THR A 92 -7.94 -10.83 -6.65
CA THR A 92 -7.44 -10.48 -5.30
C THR A 92 -5.97 -10.84 -5.14
N GLU A 93 -5.56 -12.06 -5.52
CA GLU A 93 -4.16 -12.50 -5.42
C GLU A 93 -3.21 -11.64 -6.27
N ARG A 94 -3.66 -11.23 -7.47
CA ARG A 94 -2.91 -10.34 -8.35
C ARG A 94 -2.75 -8.93 -7.77
N ILE A 95 -3.83 -8.35 -7.24
CA ILE A 95 -3.80 -7.01 -6.64
C ILE A 95 -2.95 -7.03 -5.35
N GLU A 96 -3.07 -8.06 -4.52
CA GLU A 96 -2.23 -8.24 -3.32
C GLU A 96 -0.74 -8.34 -3.66
N SER A 97 -0.40 -9.05 -4.75
CA SER A 97 0.98 -9.15 -5.23
C SER A 97 1.51 -7.78 -5.67
N LYS A 98 0.69 -6.99 -6.36
CA LYS A 98 1.03 -5.62 -6.76
C LYS A 98 1.18 -4.69 -5.56
N LEU A 99 0.27 -4.74 -4.59
CA LEU A 99 0.36 -3.96 -3.36
C LEU A 99 1.66 -4.25 -2.59
N ALA A 100 2.07 -5.52 -2.52
CA ALA A 100 3.34 -5.89 -1.90
C ALA A 100 4.56 -5.32 -2.66
N GLU A 101 4.48 -5.22 -3.98
CA GLU A 101 5.49 -4.56 -4.81
C GLU A 101 5.51 -3.05 -4.62
N ASP A 102 4.36 -2.39 -4.57
CA ASP A 102 4.27 -0.94 -4.37
C ASP A 102 4.83 -0.54 -3.00
N ILE A 103 4.51 -1.29 -1.93
CA ILE A 103 5.07 -1.06 -0.59
C ILE A 103 6.59 -1.25 -0.57
N ARG A 104 7.09 -2.28 -1.25
CA ARG A 104 8.54 -2.48 -1.42
C ARG A 104 9.18 -1.31 -2.16
N HIS A 105 8.52 -0.80 -3.20
CA HIS A 105 9.00 0.36 -3.96
C HIS A 105 9.07 1.63 -3.10
N ILE A 106 8.07 1.87 -2.24
CA ILE A 106 8.08 2.99 -1.28
C ILE A 106 9.29 2.91 -0.36
N LEU A 107 9.58 1.72 0.20
CA LEU A 107 10.73 1.51 1.08
C LEU A 107 12.08 1.71 0.36
N GLU A 108 12.18 1.22 -0.88
CA GLU A 108 13.37 1.42 -1.72
C GLU A 108 13.60 2.90 -2.04
N ARG A 109 12.54 3.63 -2.41
CA ARG A 109 12.60 5.06 -2.78
C ARG A 109 12.90 5.97 -1.60
N SER A 110 12.33 5.65 -0.43
CA SER A 110 12.61 6.37 0.82
C SER A 110 14.01 6.10 1.37
N SER A 111 14.80 5.24 0.70
CA SER A 111 16.13 4.82 1.15
C SER A 111 16.12 4.28 2.58
N PHE A 112 15.01 3.64 3.00
CA PHE A 112 14.88 3.09 4.34
C PHE A 112 16.01 2.10 4.62
N ARG A 113 16.71 2.32 5.73
CA ARG A 113 17.76 1.42 6.23
C ARG A 113 17.34 0.89 7.58
N ALA A 114 17.37 -0.42 7.74
CA ALA A 114 17.22 -1.01 9.07
C ALA A 114 18.43 -0.62 9.94
N HIS A 115 18.26 -0.54 11.26
CA HIS A 115 19.30 -0.04 12.18
C HIS A 115 20.68 -0.74 12.03
N TRP A 116 20.70 -2.02 11.66
CA TRP A 116 21.93 -2.78 11.41
C TRP A 116 22.60 -2.46 10.06
N GLU A 117 21.87 -1.89 9.10
CA GLU A 117 22.39 -1.38 7.81
C GLU A 117 22.99 0.04 7.95
N LEU A 118 22.80 0.70 9.10
CA LEU A 118 23.40 2.00 9.44
C LEU A 118 24.71 1.85 10.24
N ALA A 119 24.95 0.66 10.81
CA ALA A 119 26.11 0.37 11.66
C ALA A 119 27.28 -0.32 10.91
N ALA A 120 27.13 -0.59 9.61
CA ALA A 120 28.12 -1.20 8.72
C ALA A 120 28.61 -0.19 7.67
#